data_AF-A0A351ATH2-F1
#
_entry.id   AF-A0A351ATH2-F1
#
_cell.length_a   1.000
_cell.length_b   1.000
_cell.length_c   1.000
_cell.angle_alpha   90.00
_cell.angle_beta   90.00
_cell.angle_gamma   90.00
#
_symmetry.space_group_name_H-M   'P 1'
#
loop_
_entity.id
_entity.type
_entity.pdbx_description
1 polymer ?
#
loop_
_entity_poly.entity_id
_entity_poly.type
_entity_poly.pdbx_seq_one_letter_code
_entity_poly.pdbx_strand_id
1 'polypeptide(L)' 'KPVGIGSIFSAVEEAAGLPVHSIFMRSDLNEYNVYRSDECPLCKNGRKLDGFVTVGGCTEI' A
#
# COMPACT_ATOMS: atom_id res chain seq x y z
N LYS A 1 11.16 21.50 4.08
CA LYS A 1 10.30 20.66 4.95
C LYS A 1 8.94 20.55 4.27
N PRO A 2 8.39 19.35 4.04
CA PRO A 2 7.05 19.22 3.47
C PRO A 2 6.01 19.84 4.42
N VAL A 3 4.97 20.45 3.83
CA VAL A 3 3.86 21.10 4.57
C VAL A 3 2.59 20.25 4.60
N GLY A 4 2.59 19.12 3.90
CA GLY A 4 1.49 18.16 3.82
C GLY A 4 1.79 17.06 2.80
N ILE A 5 0.96 16.02 2.76
CA ILE A 5 1.08 14.91 1.81
C ILE A 5 -0.25 14.81 1.05
N GLY A 6 -0.17 14.85 -0.29
CA GLY A 6 -1.30 14.64 -1.19
C GLY A 6 -1.08 13.41 -2.05
N SER A 7 -2.10 12.58 -2.25
CA SER A 7 -2.02 11.41 -3.13
C SER A 7 -3.32 11.15 -3.89
N ILE A 8 -3.26 10.37 -4.97
CA ILE A 8 -4.49 9.90 -5.64
C ILE A 8 -5.12 8.79 -4.80
N PHE A 9 -4.33 7.83 -4.34
CA PHE A 9 -4.75 6.76 -3.45
C PHE A 9 -3.85 6.73 -2.21
N SER A 10 -4.44 6.44 -1.05
CA SER A 10 -3.68 6.11 0.15
C SER A 10 -4.31 4.95 0.89
N ALA A 11 -3.48 4.01 1.33
CA ALA A 11 -3.88 2.94 2.24
C ALA A 11 -3.73 3.33 3.74
N VAL A 12 -3.17 4.51 4.01
CA VAL A 12 -2.93 5.04 5.36
C VAL A 12 -3.38 6.50 5.46
N GLU A 13 -3.78 6.93 6.66
CA GLU A 13 -4.24 8.30 6.88
C GLU A 13 -3.11 9.25 7.31
N GLU A 14 -1.98 8.71 7.79
CA GLU A 14 -0.83 9.47 8.25
C GLU A 14 0.48 8.86 7.74
N ALA A 15 1.43 9.70 7.33
CA ALA A 15 2.78 9.29 6.99
C ALA A 15 3.79 10.36 7.43
N ALA A 16 4.90 9.93 8.03
CA ALA A 16 5.96 10.81 8.53
C ALA A 16 5.47 11.93 9.49
N GLY A 17 4.43 11.67 10.29
CA GLY A 17 3.84 12.65 11.21
C GLY A 17 2.99 13.73 10.54
N LEU A 18 2.63 13.54 9.27
CA LEU A 18 1.78 14.44 8.50
C LEU A 18 0.52 13.71 8.03
N PRO A 19 -0.65 14.38 8.04
CA PRO A 19 -1.86 13.82 7.47
C PRO A 19 -1.71 13.65 5.95
N VAL A 20 -2.26 12.55 5.44
CA VAL A 20 -2.32 12.25 4.00
C VAL A 20 -3.73 12.59 3.50
N HIS A 21 -3.80 13.51 2.54
CA HIS A 21 -5.05 13.82 1.85
C HIS A 21 -5.09 13.08 0.51
N SER A 22 -6.03 12.15 0.36
CA SER A 22 -6.17 11.34 -0.85
C SER A 22 -7.55 11.43 -1.48
N ILE A 23 -7.62 11.22 -2.79
CA ILE A 23 -8.89 11.15 -3.54
C ILE A 23 -9.59 9.82 -3.25
N PHE A 24 -8.82 8.73 -3.21
CA PHE A 24 -9.26 7.39 -2.87
C PHE A 24 -8.56 6.91 -1.59
N MET A 25 -9.31 6.19 -0.78
CA MET A 25 -8.86 5.55 0.45
C MET A 25 -9.05 4.04 0.37
N ARG A 26 -8.52 3.32 1.35
CA ARG A 26 -8.67 1.85 1.44
C ARG A 26 -10.13 1.40 1.41
N SER A 27 -11.05 2.18 1.99
CA SER A 27 -12.49 1.89 1.97
C SER A 27 -13.11 1.91 0.56
N ASP A 28 -12.49 2.62 -0.39
CA ASP A 28 -12.98 2.69 -1.76
C ASP A 28 -12.53 1.47 -2.59
N LEU A 29 -11.49 0.77 -2.13
CA LEU A 29 -10.91 -0.42 -2.75
C LEU A 29 -10.86 -1.56 -1.72
N ASN A 30 -12.02 -2.14 -1.41
CA ASN A 30 -12.17 -3.16 -0.36
C ASN A 30 -11.25 -4.39 -0.53
N GLU A 31 -10.80 -4.69 -1.74
CA GLU A 31 -9.89 -5.81 -2.03
C GLU A 31 -8.40 -5.43 -1.89
N TYR A 32 -8.09 -4.14 -1.71
CA TYR A 32 -6.72 -3.66 -1.51
C TYR A 32 -6.26 -3.91 -0.07
N ASN A 33 -5.52 -5.00 0.10
CA ASN A 33 -5.02 -5.42 1.40
C ASN A 33 -3.57 -5.00 1.61
N VAL A 34 -3.32 -4.37 2.76
CA VAL A 34 -1.96 -4.03 3.22
C VAL A 34 -1.65 -4.85 4.45
N TYR A 35 -0.52 -5.54 4.42
CA TYR A 35 -0.01 -6.36 5.50
C TYR A 35 1.40 -5.91 5.84
N ARG A 36 1.78 -6.02 7.13
CA ARG A 36 3.19 -6.02 7.48
C ARG A 36 3.86 -7.25 6.88
N SER A 37 5.15 -7.17 6.56
CA SER A 37 5.88 -8.27 5.92
C SER A 37 5.84 -9.57 6.74
N ASP A 38 5.84 -9.46 8.07
CA ASP A 38 5.73 -10.58 9.02
C ASP A 38 4.29 -11.10 9.21
N GLU A 39 3.30 -10.40 8.68
CA GLU A 39 1.87 -10.72 8.83
C GLU A 39 1.19 -11.10 7.51
N CYS A 40 1.91 -11.06 6.40
CA CYS A 40 1.34 -11.38 5.08
C CYS A 40 0.82 -12.83 5.03
N PRO A 41 -0.50 -13.04 4.84
CA PRO A 41 -1.08 -14.38 4.82
C PRO A 41 -0.62 -15.20 3.62
N LEU A 42 -0.31 -14.55 2.49
CA LEU A 42 0.22 -15.24 1.31
C LEU A 42 1.61 -15.82 1.59
N CYS A 43 2.49 -15.03 2.22
CA CYS A 43 3.83 -15.48 2.62
C CYS A 43 3.76 -16.63 3.63
N LYS A 44 2.92 -16.50 4.67
CA LYS A 44 2.74 -17.54 5.70
C LYS A 44 2.23 -18.86 5.14
N ASN A 45 1.41 -18.81 4.10
CA ASN A 45 0.88 -19.99 3.41
C ASN A 45 1.80 -20.52 2.30
N GLY A 46 3.01 -19.97 2.14
CA GLY A 46 3.96 -20.41 1.10
C GLY A 46 3.45 -20.19 -0.33
N ARG A 47 2.50 -19.27 -0.53
CA ARG A 47 1.97 -18.97 -1.86
C ARG A 47 3.08 -18.34 -2.71
N LYS A 48 3.36 -18.94 -3.86
CA LYS A 48 4.22 -18.31 -4.87
C LYS A 48 3.56 -17.00 -5.31
N LEU A 49 4.34 -15.91 -5.22
CA LEU A 49 3.93 -14.59 -5.67
C LEU A 49 4.16 -14.48 -7.18
N ASP A 50 3.22 -13.86 -7.88
CA ASP A 50 3.30 -13.65 -9.32
C ASP A 50 4.15 -12.42 -9.68
N GLY A 51 4.24 -11.45 -8.77
CA GLY A 51 5.04 -10.23 -8.97
C GLY A 51 5.02 -9.27 -7.78
N PHE A 52 5.85 -8.22 -7.87
CA PHE A 52 5.90 -7.09 -6.94
C PHE A 52 5.50 -5.79 -7.63
N VAL A 53 4.64 -5.01 -6.98
CA VAL A 53 4.29 -3.67 -7.45
C VAL A 53 5.20 -2.64 -6.80
N THR A 54 5.84 -1.81 -7.62
CA THR A 54 6.67 -0.68 -7.21
C THR A 54 6.24 0.58 -7.96
N VAL A 55 6.86 1.73 -7.64
CA VAL A 55 6.66 2.98 -8.40
C VAL A 55 6.98 2.81 -9.90
N GLY A 56 7.85 1.86 -10.27
CA GLY A 56 8.19 1.57 -11.67
C GLY A 56 7.20 0.63 -12.39
N GLY A 57 6.16 0.15 -11.71
CA GLY A 57 5.19 -0.81 -12.25
C GLY A 57 5.26 -2.17 -11.55
N CYS A 58 4.77 -3.22 -12.22
CA CYS A 58 4.81 -4.59 -11.72
C CYS A 58 6.06 -5.32 -12.26
N THR A 59 6.79 -6.01 -11.39
CA THR A 59 7.91 -6.88 -11.74
C THR A 59 7.54 -8.32 -11.43
N GLU A 60 7.62 -9.21 -12.43
CA GLU A 60 7.38 -10.65 -12.26
C GLU A 60 8.54 -11.32 -11.47
N ILE A 61 8.24 -12.40 -10.74
CA ILE A 61 9.18 -13.14 -9.86
C ILE A 61 9.55 -14.51 -10.44
#